data_AF-A0A816BSP0-F1
#
_entry.id   AF-A0A816BSP0-F1
#
_cell.length_a   1.000
_cell.length_b   1.000
_cell.length_c   1.000
_cell.angle_alpha   90.00
_cell.angle_beta   90.00
_cell.angle_gamma   90.00
#
_symmetry.space_group_name_H-M   'P 1'
#
loop_
_entity.id
_entity.type
_entity.pdbx_description
1 polymer ?
#
loop_
_entity_poly.entity_id
_entity_poly.type
_entity_poly.pdbx_seq_one_letter_code
_entity_poly.pdbx_strand_id
1 'polypeptide(L)'
;MAALSTDTVPVPINSNNNNQTSNAKNVIETFFCRFTQHDDRRTSAECKLCHKVIWHHKGVTSNYSRHGQRHHKNEFEQWSTSLKQKNDKQNDRKQPKIDEAFNRSTKYGSSHPRQIEITHAIVNDMIIDLGLPLSIIERPAFIRAMNIIDPKYKCTSR
;
A
#
# COMPACT_ATOMS: atom_id res chain seq x y z
N MET A 1 -7.37 34.38 -54.10
CA MET A 1 -7.90 34.33 -52.73
C MET A 1 -8.55 32.97 -52.53
N ALA A 2 -7.85 32.04 -51.89
CA ALA A 2 -8.41 30.76 -51.50
C ALA A 2 -7.97 30.50 -50.05
N ALA A 3 -8.92 30.57 -49.13
CA ALA A 3 -8.72 30.24 -47.72
C ALA A 3 -8.76 28.72 -47.59
N LEU A 4 -7.63 28.11 -47.24
CA LEU A 4 -7.54 26.70 -46.88
C LEU A 4 -7.97 26.55 -45.41
N SER A 5 -9.11 25.90 -45.22
CA SER A 5 -9.59 25.42 -43.93
C SER A 5 -8.59 24.42 -43.34
N THR A 6 -8.06 24.70 -42.15
CA THR A 6 -7.28 23.71 -41.38
C THR A 6 -8.20 22.99 -40.41
N ASP A 7 -8.73 21.86 -40.87
CA ASP A 7 -9.37 20.86 -40.01
C ASP A 7 -8.39 20.40 -38.94
N THR A 8 -8.63 20.80 -37.70
CA THR A 8 -7.83 20.36 -36.56
C THR A 8 -8.39 19.02 -36.10
N VAL A 9 -7.78 17.94 -36.57
CA VAL A 9 -8.13 16.56 -36.16
C VAL A 9 -7.78 16.37 -34.68
N PRO A 10 -8.71 15.92 -33.82
CA PRO A 10 -8.41 15.66 -32.41
C PRO A 10 -7.47 14.46 -32.27
N VAL A 11 -6.30 14.69 -31.69
CA VAL A 11 -5.32 13.64 -31.39
C VAL A 11 -5.77 12.86 -30.15
N PRO A 12 -5.89 11.53 -30.20
CA PRO A 12 -6.17 10.72 -29.02
C PRO A 12 -4.91 10.64 -28.13
N ILE A 13 -4.98 11.20 -26.93
CA ILE A 13 -3.87 11.14 -25.97
C ILE A 13 -4.17 10.07 -24.91
N ASN A 14 -3.27 9.09 -24.86
CA ASN A 14 -3.15 8.11 -23.79
C ASN A 14 -2.75 8.83 -22.48
N SER A 15 -3.73 9.09 -21.61
CA SER A 15 -3.55 9.90 -20.40
C SER A 15 -3.04 9.06 -19.23
N ASN A 16 -1.75 8.69 -19.25
CA ASN A 16 -1.04 8.29 -18.04
C ASN A 16 -0.60 9.56 -17.27
N ASN A 17 -1.45 10.05 -16.37
CA ASN A 17 -1.08 11.13 -15.44
C ASN A 17 -1.17 10.67 -13.98
N ASN A 18 0.00 10.61 -13.34
CA ASN A 18 0.24 9.78 -12.18
C ASN A 18 -0.07 10.39 -10.81
N ASN A 19 -0.69 11.57 -10.70
CA ASN A 19 -0.98 12.18 -9.39
C ASN A 19 -2.48 12.48 -9.20
N GLN A 20 -3.29 11.42 -9.19
CA GLN A 20 -4.67 11.47 -8.74
C GLN A 20 -4.85 10.41 -7.65
N THR A 21 -5.55 10.78 -6.57
CA THR A 21 -5.93 9.86 -5.49
C THR A 21 -6.53 8.60 -6.11
N SER A 22 -6.10 7.42 -5.64
CA SER A 22 -6.43 6.11 -6.24
C SER A 22 -7.91 5.95 -6.57
N ASN A 23 -8.81 6.50 -5.74
CA ASN A 23 -10.25 6.50 -5.98
C ASN A 23 -10.68 7.30 -7.23
N ALA A 24 -10.08 8.46 -7.50
CA ALA A 24 -10.45 9.31 -8.64
C ALA A 24 -10.05 8.70 -9.99
N LYS A 25 -8.89 8.06 -10.07
CA LYS A 25 -8.46 7.29 -11.26
C LYS A 25 -9.46 6.17 -11.58
N ASN A 26 -9.90 5.45 -10.53
CA ASN A 26 -10.86 4.36 -10.67
C ASN A 26 -12.24 4.81 -11.18
N VAL A 27 -12.76 5.96 -10.73
CA VAL A 27 -14.07 6.48 -11.23
C VAL A 27 -14.00 6.81 -12.71
N ILE A 28 -12.93 7.49 -13.12
CA ILE A 28 -12.72 7.97 -14.48
C ILE A 28 -12.64 6.78 -15.46
N GLU A 29 -11.77 5.81 -15.18
CA GLU A 29 -11.60 4.62 -16.03
C GLU A 29 -12.89 3.79 -16.13
N THR A 30 -13.66 3.72 -15.04
CA THR A 30 -14.88 2.93 -15.01
C THR A 30 -15.99 3.58 -15.85
N PHE A 31 -16.31 4.86 -15.61
CA PHE A 31 -17.54 5.48 -16.12
C PHE A 31 -17.37 6.42 -17.32
N PHE A 32 -16.15 6.78 -17.69
CA PHE A 32 -15.89 7.79 -18.73
C PHE A 32 -14.99 7.25 -19.84
N CYS A 33 -15.23 7.71 -21.07
CA CYS A 33 -14.46 7.36 -22.26
C CYS A 33 -14.27 8.60 -23.15
N ARG A 34 -13.51 8.43 -24.25
CA ARG A 34 -13.30 9.47 -25.28
C ARG A 34 -12.88 10.81 -24.68
N PHE A 35 -11.71 10.81 -24.05
CA PHE A 35 -11.11 12.03 -23.52
C PHE A 35 -10.57 12.86 -24.68
N THR A 36 -11.04 14.09 -24.81
CA THR A 36 -10.56 15.03 -25.81
C THR A 36 -9.99 16.25 -25.13
N GLN A 37 -8.72 16.57 -25.42
CA GLN A 37 -8.11 17.80 -24.96
C GLN A 37 -8.42 18.91 -25.97
N HIS A 38 -8.99 20.01 -25.48
CA HIS A 38 -9.32 21.15 -26.32
C HIS A 38 -8.32 22.30 -26.12
N ASP A 39 -7.83 22.51 -24.89
CA ASP A 39 -6.78 23.49 -24.54
C ASP A 39 -5.81 22.88 -23.50
N ASP A 40 -4.73 23.59 -23.17
CA ASP A 40 -3.82 23.24 -22.06
C ASP A 40 -4.54 23.09 -20.71
N ARG A 41 -5.69 23.76 -20.55
CA ARG A 41 -6.46 23.81 -19.31
C ARG A 41 -7.80 23.09 -19.35
N ARG A 42 -8.28 22.66 -20.52
CA ARG A 42 -9.63 22.12 -20.69
C ARG A 42 -9.61 20.80 -21.43
N THR A 43 -10.25 19.82 -20.82
CA THR A 43 -10.42 18.49 -21.38
C THR A 43 -11.90 18.11 -21.24
N SER A 44 -12.42 17.39 -22.21
CA SER A 44 -13.78 16.84 -22.21
C SER A 44 -13.71 15.33 -22.12
N ALA A 45 -14.74 14.70 -21.56
CA ALA A 45 -14.90 13.26 -21.57
C ALA A 45 -16.39 12.90 -21.71
N GLU A 46 -16.66 11.78 -22.35
CA GLU A 46 -18.01 11.26 -22.55
C GLU A 46 -18.36 10.24 -21.45
N CYS A 47 -19.55 10.37 -20.85
CA CYS A 47 -20.05 9.35 -19.92
C CYS A 47 -20.49 8.10 -20.69
N LYS A 48 -20.03 6.91 -20.28
CA LYS A 48 -20.41 5.64 -20.89
C LYS A 48 -21.89 5.25 -20.67
N LEU A 49 -22.55 5.84 -19.67
CA LEU A 49 -23.92 5.48 -19.28
C LEU A 49 -24.97 6.40 -19.89
N CYS A 50 -24.70 7.71 -19.97
CA CYS A 50 -25.65 8.68 -20.53
C CYS A 50 -25.14 9.43 -21.77
N HIS A 51 -23.93 9.14 -22.25
CA HIS A 51 -23.29 9.77 -23.41
C HIS A 51 -23.15 11.31 -23.31
N LYS A 52 -23.36 11.88 -22.13
CA LYS A 52 -23.17 13.31 -21.90
C LYS A 52 -21.69 13.64 -21.86
N VAL A 53 -21.32 14.71 -22.56
CA VAL A 53 -19.98 15.27 -22.53
C VAL A 53 -19.81 16.16 -21.31
N ILE A 54 -18.81 15.86 -20.50
CA ILE A 54 -18.45 16.63 -19.30
C ILE A 54 -17.16 17.38 -19.55
N TRP A 55 -17.21 18.68 -19.28
CA TRP A 55 -16.06 19.56 -19.34
C TRP A 55 -15.39 19.65 -17.98
N HIS A 56 -14.06 19.63 -17.96
CA HIS A 56 -13.29 19.81 -16.73
C HIS A 56 -11.95 20.47 -16.99
N HIS A 57 -11.40 20.99 -15.89
CA HIS A 57 -10.04 21.50 -15.86
C HIS A 57 -9.04 20.40 -15.54
N LYS A 58 -7.86 20.51 -16.14
CA LYS A 58 -6.74 19.59 -15.90
C LYS A 58 -6.48 19.46 -14.39
N GLY A 59 -6.54 18.23 -13.87
CA GLY A 59 -6.29 17.93 -12.45
C GLY A 59 -7.52 17.92 -11.55
N VAL A 60 -8.72 18.32 -12.02
CA VAL A 60 -9.94 18.32 -11.21
C VAL A 60 -10.85 17.14 -11.59
N THR A 61 -11.00 16.19 -10.68
CA THR A 61 -11.78 14.95 -10.91
C THR A 61 -13.17 14.99 -10.28
N SER A 62 -13.46 15.99 -9.42
CA SER A 62 -14.72 16.13 -8.70
C SER A 62 -15.96 16.24 -9.60
N ASN A 63 -15.78 16.66 -10.86
CA ASN A 63 -16.88 16.74 -11.82
C ASN A 63 -17.39 15.36 -12.24
N TYR A 64 -16.50 14.37 -12.37
CA TYR A 64 -16.84 12.99 -12.77
C TYR A 64 -17.61 12.26 -11.68
N SER A 65 -17.10 12.32 -10.45
CA SER A 65 -17.77 11.71 -9.30
C SER A 65 -19.12 12.37 -9.03
N ARG A 66 -19.22 13.71 -9.13
CA ARG A 66 -20.48 14.42 -8.98
C ARG A 66 -21.50 14.05 -10.05
N HIS A 67 -21.07 13.89 -11.30
CA HIS A 67 -21.95 13.43 -12.36
C HIS A 67 -22.47 12.01 -12.09
N GLY A 68 -21.58 11.09 -11.75
CA GLY A 68 -21.96 9.72 -11.36
C GLY A 68 -22.97 9.71 -10.21
N GLN A 69 -22.71 10.46 -9.14
CA GLN A 69 -23.61 10.54 -7.98
C GLN A 69 -25.00 11.12 -8.29
N ARG A 70 -25.09 12.08 -9.23
CA ARG A 70 -26.37 12.77 -9.52
C ARG A 70 -27.19 12.11 -10.62
N HIS A 71 -26.54 11.57 -11.65
CA HIS A 71 -27.21 11.02 -12.82
C HIS A 71 -27.22 9.48 -12.87
N HIS A 72 -26.28 8.85 -12.18
CA HIS A 72 -26.09 7.39 -12.18
C HIS A 72 -25.93 6.87 -10.74
N LYS A 73 -26.84 7.29 -9.86
CA LYS A 73 -26.74 7.04 -8.42
C LYS A 73 -26.63 5.56 -8.10
N ASN A 74 -27.46 4.72 -8.73
CA ASN A 74 -27.52 3.29 -8.47
C ASN A 74 -26.22 2.61 -8.89
N GLU A 75 -25.71 2.92 -10.08
CA GLU A 75 -24.48 2.35 -10.63
C GLU A 75 -23.26 2.82 -9.84
N PHE A 76 -23.24 4.09 -9.43
CA PHE A 76 -22.17 4.66 -8.62
C PHE A 76 -22.13 4.05 -7.21
N GLU A 77 -23.29 3.83 -6.60
CA GLU A 77 -23.40 3.22 -5.28
C GLU A 77 -22.97 1.75 -5.28
N GLN A 78 -23.43 0.97 -6.27
CA GLN A 78 -23.02 -0.43 -6.47
C GLN A 78 -21.51 -0.55 -6.70
N TRP A 79 -20.95 0.30 -7.55
CA TRP A 79 -19.51 0.34 -7.79
C TRP A 79 -18.72 0.72 -6.53
N SER A 80 -19.16 1.74 -5.79
CA SER A 80 -18.48 2.17 -4.56
C SER A 80 -18.48 1.09 -3.48
N THR A 81 -19.57 0.32 -3.38
CA THR A 81 -19.70 -0.81 -2.45
C THR A 81 -18.79 -1.96 -2.86
N SER A 82 -18.70 -2.24 -4.17
CA SER A 82 -17.80 -3.25 -4.72
C SER A 82 -16.32 -2.90 -4.49
N LEU A 83 -15.95 -1.61 -4.54
CA LEU A 83 -14.59 -1.16 -4.20
C LEU A 83 -14.25 -1.41 -2.73
N LYS A 84 -15.18 -1.11 -1.81
CA LYS A 84 -14.98 -1.36 -0.37
C LYS A 84 -14.76 -2.85 -0.09
N GLN A 85 -15.60 -3.71 -0.68
CA GLN A 85 -15.47 -5.17 -0.54
C GLN A 85 -14.16 -5.72 -1.12
N LYS A 86 -13.65 -5.17 -2.23
CA LYS A 86 -12.35 -5.57 -2.80
C LYS A 86 -11.19 -5.14 -1.91
N ASN A 87 -11.24 -3.94 -1.33
CA ASN A 87 -10.22 -3.46 -0.39
C ASN A 87 -10.19 -4.29 0.90
N ASP A 88 -11.35 -4.75 1.38
CA ASP A 88 -11.40 -5.63 2.56
C ASP A 88 -10.75 -7.00 2.31
N LYS A 89 -10.86 -7.54 1.09
CA LYS A 89 -10.21 -8.81 0.71
C LYS A 89 -8.71 -8.69 0.41
N GLN A 90 -8.19 -7.50 0.11
CA GLN A 90 -6.75 -7.26 -0.12
C GLN A 90 -5.99 -6.86 1.17
N ASN A 91 -6.69 -6.79 2.30
CA ASN A 91 -6.18 -6.25 3.56
C ASN A 91 -5.33 -7.21 4.40
N ASP A 92 -4.79 -8.28 3.80
CA ASP A 92 -3.74 -9.13 4.42
C ASP A 92 -2.37 -8.42 4.45
N ARG A 93 -2.24 -7.28 3.77
CA ARG A 93 -1.04 -6.42 3.82
C ARG A 93 -1.38 -5.06 4.43
N LYS A 94 -1.85 -5.05 5.69
CA LYS A 94 -1.98 -3.80 6.45
C LYS A 94 -0.60 -3.24 6.77
N GLN A 95 -0.42 -1.95 6.49
CA GLN A 95 0.70 -1.18 7.04
C GLN A 95 0.64 -1.32 8.58
N PRO A 96 1.69 -1.83 9.23
CA PRO A 96 1.68 -2.02 10.68
C PRO A 96 1.50 -0.67 11.36
N LYS A 97 0.80 -0.67 12.50
CA LYS A 97 0.73 0.52 13.35
C LYS A 97 2.17 0.91 13.75
N ILE A 98 2.40 2.20 14.01
CA ILE A 98 3.73 2.73 14.36
C ILE A 98 4.34 1.90 15.52
N ASP A 99 3.55 1.59 16.54
CA ASP A 99 3.97 0.76 17.68
C ASP A 99 4.36 -0.67 17.25
N GLU A 100 3.63 -1.24 16.30
CA GLU A 100 3.87 -2.58 15.77
C GLU A 100 5.11 -2.63 14.87
N ALA A 101 5.46 -1.52 14.21
CA ALA A 101 6.70 -1.37 13.47
C ALA A 101 7.92 -1.29 14.38
N PHE A 102 7.83 -0.57 15.51
CA PHE A 102 8.91 -0.50 16.50
C PHE A 102 9.04 -1.79 17.33
N ASN A 103 7.93 -2.48 17.59
CA ASN A 103 7.92 -3.75 18.31
C ASN A 103 8.34 -4.96 17.45
N ARG A 104 8.46 -4.81 16.13
CA ARG A 104 9.20 -5.76 15.27
C ARG A 104 10.70 -5.59 15.48
N SER A 105 11.16 -5.75 16.72
CA SER A 105 12.57 -5.96 16.96
C SER A 105 12.93 -7.34 16.40
N THR A 106 13.62 -7.35 15.27
CA THR A 106 14.19 -8.59 14.73
C THR A 106 15.14 -9.18 15.77
N LYS A 107 15.01 -10.48 16.01
CA LYS A 107 15.97 -11.23 16.83
C LYS A 107 17.36 -11.09 16.21
N TYR A 108 18.41 -11.16 17.02
CA TYR A 108 19.76 -11.14 16.50
C TYR A 108 20.01 -12.32 15.55
N GLY A 109 20.72 -12.05 14.45
CA GLY A 109 21.24 -13.09 13.57
C GLY A 109 22.42 -13.81 14.22
N SER A 110 22.74 -15.01 13.74
CA SER A 110 23.83 -15.83 14.29
C SER A 110 25.20 -15.14 14.28
N SER A 111 25.44 -14.27 13.30
CA SER A 111 26.70 -13.51 13.16
C SER A 111 26.71 -12.17 13.90
N HIS A 112 25.66 -11.84 14.66
CA HIS A 112 25.58 -10.57 15.37
C HIS A 112 26.53 -10.59 16.59
N PRO A 113 27.37 -9.56 16.82
CA PRO A 113 28.35 -9.55 17.91
C PRO A 113 27.73 -9.85 19.27
N ARG A 114 26.61 -9.18 19.60
CA ARG A 114 25.88 -9.41 20.86
C ARG A 114 25.34 -10.83 21.02
N GLN A 115 24.94 -11.49 19.92
CA GLN A 115 24.46 -12.87 19.96
C GLN A 115 25.61 -13.81 20.32
N ILE A 116 26.79 -13.56 19.74
CA ILE A 116 28.01 -14.32 19.99
C ILE A 116 28.48 -14.11 21.43
N GLU A 117 28.55 -12.86 21.90
CA GLU A 117 28.95 -12.52 23.27
C GLU A 117 28.09 -13.21 24.32
N ILE A 118 26.76 -13.09 24.20
CA ILE A 118 25.83 -13.72 25.15
C ILE A 118 25.95 -15.24 25.10
N THR A 119 26.07 -15.82 23.91
CA THR A 119 26.24 -17.28 23.76
C THR A 119 27.55 -17.74 24.39
N HIS A 120 28.63 -16.99 24.21
CA HIS A 120 29.93 -17.28 24.81
C HIS A 120 29.90 -17.21 26.33
N ALA A 121 29.22 -16.22 26.91
CA ALA A 121 29.03 -16.11 28.35
C ALA A 121 28.17 -17.27 28.91
N ILE A 122 27.11 -17.67 28.20
CA ILE A 122 26.29 -18.81 28.60
C ILE A 122 27.12 -20.11 28.58
N VAL A 123 27.93 -20.32 27.55
CA VAL A 123 28.71 -21.56 27.41
C VAL A 123 29.88 -21.59 28.39
N ASN A 124 30.72 -20.57 28.42
CA ASN A 124 31.93 -20.62 29.24
C ASN A 124 31.63 -20.35 30.71
N ASP A 125 30.90 -19.28 31.01
CA ASP A 125 30.75 -18.87 32.41
C ASP A 125 29.68 -19.71 33.12
N MET A 126 28.54 -20.00 32.46
CA MET A 126 27.45 -20.76 33.08
C MET A 126 27.57 -22.28 32.96
N ILE A 127 27.92 -22.80 31.78
CA ILE A 127 27.95 -24.26 31.59
C ILE A 127 29.29 -24.84 32.03
N ILE A 128 30.42 -24.23 31.64
CA ILE A 128 31.75 -24.75 31.94
C ILE A 128 32.17 -24.35 33.36
N ASP A 129 32.26 -23.06 33.68
CA ASP A 129 32.84 -22.59 34.93
C ASP A 129 31.92 -22.83 36.13
N LEU A 130 30.63 -22.55 35.99
CA LEU A 130 29.62 -22.87 37.03
C LEU A 130 29.16 -24.34 36.98
N GLY A 131 29.56 -25.12 35.97
CA GLY A 131 29.24 -26.54 35.86
C GLY A 131 27.75 -26.85 35.65
N LEU A 132 26.96 -25.91 35.11
CA LEU A 132 25.53 -26.14 34.88
C LEU A 132 25.31 -27.10 33.70
N PRO A 133 24.28 -27.97 33.76
CA PRO A 133 24.00 -28.88 32.66
C PRO A 133 23.55 -28.11 31.42
N LEU A 134 24.04 -28.52 30.24
CA LEU A 134 23.69 -27.90 28.95
C LEU A 134 22.17 -27.83 28.71
N SER A 135 21.40 -28.77 29.25
CA SER A 135 19.94 -28.82 29.14
C SER A 135 19.22 -27.65 29.81
N ILE A 136 19.91 -26.85 30.65
CA ILE A 136 19.32 -25.70 31.34
C ILE A 136 18.84 -24.63 30.37
N ILE A 137 19.54 -24.44 29.24
CA ILE A 137 19.24 -23.39 28.27
C ILE A 137 17.92 -23.64 27.50
N GLU A 138 17.51 -24.91 27.45
CA GLU A 138 16.25 -25.34 26.83
C GLU A 138 15.06 -25.26 27.80
N ARG A 139 15.32 -25.08 29.11
CA ARG A 139 14.26 -25.04 30.11
C ARG A 139 13.41 -23.78 29.92
N PRO A 140 12.07 -23.87 29.99
CA PRO A 140 11.18 -22.72 29.82
C PRO A 140 11.47 -21.56 30.78
N ALA A 141 11.92 -21.85 32.01
CA ALA A 141 12.29 -20.83 32.98
C ALA A 141 13.49 -19.98 32.51
N PHE A 142 14.53 -20.64 31.96
CA PHE A 142 15.70 -19.96 31.41
C PHE A 142 15.30 -19.10 30.21
N ILE A 143 14.51 -19.64 29.28
CA ILE A 143 14.06 -18.91 28.09
C ILE A 143 13.24 -17.66 28.47
N ARG A 144 12.35 -17.78 29.48
CA ARG A 144 11.61 -16.61 29.98
C ARG A 144 12.53 -15.57 30.59
N ALA A 145 13.49 -15.99 31.42
CA ALA A 145 14.48 -15.07 32.00
C ALA A 145 15.28 -14.36 30.91
N MET A 146 15.74 -15.10 29.90
CA MET A 146 16.52 -14.53 28.82
C MET A 146 15.71 -13.56 27.94
N ASN A 147 14.41 -13.82 27.72
CA ASN A 147 13.54 -12.86 27.02
C ASN A 147 13.30 -11.56 27.81
N ILE A 148 13.50 -11.56 29.13
CA ILE A 148 13.45 -10.34 29.96
C ILE A 148 14.80 -9.61 29.90
N ILE A 149 15.91 -10.35 30.01
CA ILE A 149 17.28 -9.80 30.02
C ILE A 149 17.63 -9.22 28.66
N ASP A 150 17.45 -9.99 27.58
CA ASP A 150 17.70 -9.56 26.21
C ASP A 150 16.60 -10.14 25.29
N PRO A 151 15.51 -9.38 25.05
CA PRO A 151 14.42 -9.82 24.19
C PRO A 151 14.84 -10.06 22.73
N LYS A 152 16.02 -9.60 22.29
CA LYS A 152 16.52 -9.78 20.93
C LYS A 152 17.39 -11.02 20.80
N TYR A 153 17.94 -11.53 21.90
CA TYR A 153 18.69 -12.78 21.93
C TYR A 153 17.83 -13.96 21.49
N LYS A 154 18.45 -14.85 20.72
CA LYS A 154 17.87 -16.12 20.31
C LYS A 154 18.67 -17.23 20.98
N CYS A 155 18.02 -18.01 21.85
CA CYS A 155 18.68 -19.19 22.41
C CYS A 155 18.96 -20.17 21.26
N THR A 156 20.23 -20.54 21.09
CA THR A 156 20.63 -21.55 20.13
C THR A 156 20.16 -22.90 20.65
N SER A 157 19.16 -23.50 20.00
CA SER A 157 18.85 -24.92 20.19
C SER A 157 20.03 -25.74 19.67
N ARG A 158 20.24 -26.89 20.29
CA ARG A 158 21.09 -27.96 19.74
C ARG A 158 20.58 -28.40 18.37
#